data_AF-A0A1V5Q9A8-F1
#
_entry.id   AF-A0A1V5Q9A8-F1
#
_cell.length_a   1.000
_cell.length_b   1.000
_cell.length_c   1.000
_cell.angle_alpha   90.00
_cell.angle_beta   90.00
_cell.angle_gamma   90.00
#
_symmetry.space_group_name_H-M   'P 1'
#
loop_
_entity.id
_entity.type
_entity.pdbx_description
1 polymer ?
#
loop_
_entity_poly.entity_id
_entity_poly.type
_entity_poly.pdbx_seq_one_letter_code
_entity_poly.pdbx_strand_id
1 'polypeptide(L)'
;MTRPGIKCPQCGNVNDLGRVFCSKCGSRLDLSKVSTRILARGMQKPHDSMYRLLRNLLLLALIAALCLLLWPAGLVGDTGTVKEARQFAAKIAAIQRAQQAGLYVFEVATEREVNAYIAEILKQNKNISQSEGMRMGIEAITVRVEPLPKGLTVVILANWGPVRLSYEVTGVPVVKQGLFYLDVQSARWGHLPLPGPAGQWVSQRVANVFSQMRRERKMLDQLGRFDVGDGRIRLVTKRT
;
A
#
# COMPACT_ATOMS: atom_id res chain seq x y z
N MET A 1 -24.75 61.58 11.58
CA MET A 1 -25.04 60.13 11.58
C MET A 1 -26.49 59.93 11.15
N THR A 2 -26.75 59.56 9.90
CA THR A 2 -28.10 59.30 9.39
C THR A 2 -28.57 57.93 9.90
N ARG A 3 -29.56 57.92 10.79
CA ARG A 3 -30.17 56.68 11.29
C ARG A 3 -30.83 55.93 10.13
N PRO A 4 -30.67 54.60 10.02
CA PRO A 4 -31.31 53.81 8.98
C PRO A 4 -32.83 53.83 9.18
N GLY A 5 -33.57 54.16 8.13
CA GLY A 5 -35.04 54.26 8.17
C GLY A 5 -35.68 54.00 6.81
N ILE A 6 -36.97 53.68 6.80
CA ILE A 6 -37.76 53.42 5.60
C ILE A 6 -38.45 54.72 5.13
N LYS A 7 -38.26 55.07 3.85
CA LYS A 7 -38.93 56.22 3.25
C LYS A 7 -40.37 55.86 2.89
N CYS A 8 -41.32 56.66 3.35
CA CYS A 8 -42.73 56.49 2.99
C CYS A 8 -42.92 56.77 1.49
N PRO A 9 -43.57 55.87 0.73
CA PRO A 9 -43.79 56.06 -0.70
C PRO A 9 -44.80 57.19 -1.00
N GLN A 10 -45.66 57.52 -0.04
CA GLN A 10 -46.73 58.50 -0.25
C GLN A 10 -46.28 59.94 0.06
N CYS A 11 -45.55 60.17 1.16
CA CYS A 11 -45.17 61.53 1.60
C CYS A 11 -43.65 61.76 1.70
N GLY A 12 -42.84 60.73 1.43
CA GLY A 12 -41.39 60.82 1.47
C GLY A 12 -40.75 60.91 2.86
N ASN A 13 -41.53 60.88 3.95
CA ASN A 13 -41.01 60.91 5.32
C ASN A 13 -40.17 59.66 5.64
N VAL A 14 -39.03 59.82 6.31
CA VAL A 14 -38.21 58.70 6.78
C VAL A 14 -38.71 58.25 8.15
N ASN A 15 -39.10 56.97 8.24
CA ASN A 15 -39.62 56.34 9.45
C ASN A 15 -38.62 55.32 9.99
N ASP A 16 -38.63 55.09 11.30
CA ASP A 16 -37.79 54.06 11.92
C ASP A 16 -38.13 52.66 11.41
N LEU A 17 -37.12 51.78 11.36
CA LEU A 17 -37.28 50.37 10.99
C LEU A 17 -38.20 49.67 12.00
N GLY A 18 -39.22 48.96 11.52
CA GLY A 18 -40.18 48.22 12.36
C GLY A 18 -41.56 48.88 12.52
N ARG A 19 -41.75 50.13 12.09
CA ARG A 19 -43.08 50.77 12.06
C ARG A 19 -43.92 50.28 10.88
N VAL A 20 -45.17 49.92 11.14
CA VAL A 20 -46.13 49.48 10.11
C VAL A 20 -46.78 50.66 9.37
N PHE A 21 -46.88 51.82 10.02
CA PHE A 21 -47.50 53.03 9.48
C PHE A 21 -46.56 54.25 9.56
N CYS A 22 -46.71 55.16 8.60
CA CYS A 22 -45.95 56.40 8.56
C CYS A 22 -46.37 57.34 9.69
N SER A 23 -45.40 57.85 10.46
CA SER A 23 -45.63 58.79 11.56
C SER A 23 -46.16 60.16 11.11
N LYS A 24 -46.03 60.50 9.83
CA LYS A 24 -46.44 61.80 9.28
C LYS A 24 -47.79 61.77 8.57
N CYS A 25 -48.07 60.73 7.79
CA CYS A 25 -49.27 60.68 6.94
C CYS A 25 -50.15 59.44 7.16
N GLY A 26 -49.79 58.55 8.08
CA GLY A 26 -50.60 57.39 8.44
C GLY A 26 -50.63 56.24 7.42
N SER A 27 -50.06 56.39 6.21
CA SER A 27 -50.07 55.28 5.24
C SER A 27 -49.20 54.11 5.65
N ARG A 28 -49.63 52.91 5.21
CA ARG A 28 -48.95 51.65 5.48
C ARG A 28 -47.59 51.60 4.77
N LEU A 29 -46.56 51.24 5.51
CA LEU A 29 -45.19 51.11 5.03
C LEU A 29 -44.96 49.70 4.47
N ASP A 30 -44.25 49.61 3.34
CA ASP A 30 -43.91 48.34 2.69
C ASP A 30 -42.66 47.71 3.34
N LEU A 31 -42.89 46.95 4.41
CA LEU A 31 -41.84 46.30 5.19
C LEU A 31 -41.20 45.09 4.47
N SER A 32 -41.86 44.56 3.43
CA SER A 32 -41.39 43.39 2.68
C SER A 32 -40.06 43.65 1.96
N LYS A 33 -39.80 44.89 1.54
CA LYS A 33 -38.56 45.29 0.85
C LYS A 33 -37.41 45.56 1.83
N VAL A 34 -37.73 45.84 3.09
CA VAL A 34 -36.75 46.16 4.14
C VAL A 34 -36.22 44.89 4.80
N SER A 35 -37.09 43.92 5.09
CA SER A 35 -36.69 42.62 5.64
C SER A 35 -35.68 41.91 4.73
N THR A 36 -35.90 41.89 3.42
CA THR A 36 -35.02 41.21 2.47
C THR A 36 -33.63 41.84 2.40
N ARG A 37 -33.51 43.18 2.52
CA ARG A 37 -32.20 43.86 2.50
C ARG A 37 -31.41 43.70 3.80
N ILE A 38 -32.09 43.69 4.95
CA ILE A 38 -31.44 43.52 6.25
C ILE A 38 -31.01 42.07 6.44
N LEU A 39 -31.85 41.10 6.05
CA LEU A 39 -31.52 39.68 6.07
C LEU A 39 -30.39 39.34 5.08
N ALA A 40 -30.38 39.93 3.88
CA ALA A 40 -29.34 39.70 2.88
C ALA A 40 -27.95 40.23 3.31
N ARG A 41 -27.88 41.31 4.10
CA ARG A 41 -26.60 41.87 4.59
C ARG A 41 -25.99 41.11 5.76
N GLY A 42 -26.75 40.27 6.47
CA GLY A 42 -26.26 39.46 7.60
C GLY A 42 -25.58 38.13 7.20
N MET A 43 -25.64 37.75 5.93
CA MET A 43 -25.25 36.41 5.46
C MET A 43 -23.90 36.32 4.74
N GLN A 44 -23.12 37.40 4.67
CA GLN A 44 -21.76 37.34 4.13
C GLN A 44 -20.76 37.34 5.28
N LYS A 45 -20.46 36.15 5.80
CA LYS A 45 -19.24 35.90 6.58
C LYS A 45 -18.11 35.55 5.60
N PRO A 46 -17.25 36.50 5.19
CA PRO A 46 -16.13 36.22 4.29
C PRO A 46 -15.10 35.25 4.90
N HIS A 47 -15.08 35.13 6.24
CA HIS A 47 -14.12 34.31 6.96
C HIS A 47 -14.40 32.79 6.89
N ASP A 48 -15.65 32.36 6.69
CA ASP A 48 -16.00 30.93 6.61
C ASP A 48 -15.58 30.28 5.29
N SER A 49 -15.50 31.06 4.20
CA SER A 49 -15.08 30.52 2.90
C SER A 49 -13.59 30.17 2.88
N MET A 50 -12.76 31.06 3.44
CA MET A 50 -11.31 30.85 3.51
C MET A 50 -10.92 29.69 4.42
N TYR A 51 -11.57 29.56 5.59
CA TYR A 51 -11.32 28.41 6.48
C TYR A 51 -11.78 27.09 5.86
N ARG A 52 -12.92 27.08 5.14
CA ARG A 52 -13.38 25.90 4.39
C ARG A 52 -12.40 25.52 3.28
N LEU A 53 -11.87 26.50 2.54
CA LEU A 53 -10.87 26.26 1.50
C LEU A 53 -9.59 25.68 2.09
N LEU A 54 -9.04 26.31 3.14
CA LEU A 54 -7.84 25.84 3.84
C LEU A 54 -8.02 24.43 4.42
N ARG A 55 -9.17 24.16 5.05
CA ARG A 55 -9.52 22.83 5.58
C ARG A 55 -9.55 21.79 4.46
N ASN A 56 -10.18 22.10 3.33
CA ASN A 56 -10.27 21.18 2.21
C ASN A 56 -8.89 20.94 1.58
N LEU A 57 -8.06 21.97 1.46
CA LEU A 57 -6.68 21.84 0.99
C LEU A 57 -5.84 20.97 1.94
N LEU A 58 -5.99 21.14 3.25
CA LEU A 58 -5.30 20.33 4.24
C LEU A 58 -5.76 18.86 4.21
N LEU A 59 -7.07 18.62 4.05
CA LEU A 59 -7.60 17.27 3.86
C LEU A 59 -7.07 16.62 2.57
N LEU A 60 -7.04 17.36 1.46
CA LEU A 60 -6.46 16.87 0.21
C LEU A 60 -4.96 16.58 0.35
N ALA A 61 -4.21 17.42 1.05
CA ALA A 61 -2.81 17.20 1.33
C ALA A 61 -2.57 15.94 2.18
N LEU A 62 -3.41 15.71 3.21
CA LEU A 62 -3.36 14.50 4.02
C LEU A 62 -3.69 13.24 3.22
N ILE A 63 -4.72 13.30 2.37
CA ILE A 63 -5.07 12.19 1.46
C ILE A 63 -3.93 11.93 0.48
N ALA A 64 -3.35 12.97 -0.12
CA ALA A 64 -2.22 12.84 -1.03
C ALA A 64 -1.00 12.22 -0.33
N ALA A 65 -0.70 12.64 0.90
CA ALA A 65 0.37 12.05 1.71
C ALA A 65 0.09 10.57 2.03
N LEU A 66 -1.15 10.21 2.36
CA LEU A 66 -1.54 8.82 2.59
C LEU A 66 -1.42 7.98 1.32
N CYS A 67 -1.83 8.50 0.16
CA CYS A 67 -1.67 7.85 -1.13
C CYS A 67 -0.19 7.63 -1.49
N LEU A 68 0.68 8.60 -1.19
CA LEU A 68 2.13 8.47 -1.37
C LEU A 68 2.74 7.42 -0.44
N LEU A 69 2.28 7.33 0.81
CA LEU A 69 2.73 6.31 1.75
C LEU A 69 2.31 4.89 1.34
N LEU A 70 1.12 4.75 0.77
CA LEU A 70 0.59 3.48 0.25
C LEU A 70 1.01 3.20 -1.19
N TRP A 71 1.79 4.10 -1.82
CA TRP A 71 2.26 3.92 -3.18
C TRP A 71 3.18 2.68 -3.25
N PRO A 72 3.08 1.88 -4.32
CA PRO A 72 3.88 0.67 -4.46
C PRO A 72 5.37 0.99 -4.50
N ALA A 73 6.12 0.32 -3.63
CA ALA A 73 7.56 0.28 -3.68
C ALA A 73 8.03 -0.43 -4.96
N GLY A 74 9.19 -0.01 -5.48
CA GLY A 74 9.81 -0.63 -6.65
C GLY A 74 10.25 -2.07 -6.36
N LEU A 75 10.39 -2.87 -7.43
CA LEU A 75 11.01 -4.18 -7.34
C LEU A 75 12.44 -4.06 -6.79
N VAL A 76 12.83 -5.01 -5.95
CA VAL A 76 14.18 -5.04 -5.36
C VAL A 76 14.99 -6.15 -5.98
N GLY A 77 16.27 -5.86 -6.20
CA GLY A 77 17.20 -6.85 -6.71
C GLY A 77 17.22 -6.95 -8.23
N ASP A 78 18.09 -7.80 -8.75
CA ASP A 78 18.35 -7.91 -10.18
C ASP A 78 17.44 -8.96 -10.83
N THR A 79 16.73 -8.56 -11.88
CA THR A 79 15.86 -9.45 -12.66
C THR A 79 16.72 -10.28 -13.59
N GLY A 80 16.89 -11.56 -13.29
CA GLY A 80 17.65 -12.46 -14.15
C GLY A 80 16.93 -12.80 -15.47
N THR A 81 17.65 -13.52 -16.31
CA THR A 81 17.26 -13.94 -17.66
C THR A 81 16.63 -15.33 -17.67
N VAL A 82 15.93 -15.68 -18.76
CA VAL A 82 15.37 -17.04 -18.94
C VAL A 82 16.45 -18.12 -18.88
N LYS A 83 17.70 -17.80 -19.31
CA LYS A 83 18.83 -18.73 -19.20
C LYS A 83 19.19 -19.00 -17.73
N GLU A 84 19.23 -17.95 -16.91
CA GLU A 84 19.50 -18.05 -15.46
C GLU A 84 18.37 -18.82 -14.74
N ALA A 85 17.11 -18.64 -15.15
CA ALA A 85 15.99 -19.46 -14.64
C ALA A 85 16.19 -20.96 -14.90
N ARG A 86 16.63 -21.32 -16.13
CA ARG A 86 16.91 -22.72 -16.49
C ARG A 86 18.12 -23.27 -15.75
N GLN A 87 19.16 -22.46 -15.53
CA GLN A 87 20.33 -22.84 -14.73
C GLN A 87 19.93 -23.15 -13.29
N PHE A 88 19.13 -22.29 -12.66
CA PHE A 88 18.63 -22.54 -11.32
C PHE A 88 17.75 -23.79 -11.25
N ALA A 89 16.83 -23.97 -12.20
CA ALA A 89 16.01 -25.18 -12.28
C ALA A 89 16.85 -26.47 -12.41
N ALA A 90 17.96 -26.42 -13.15
CA ALA A 90 18.89 -27.54 -13.26
C ALA A 90 19.63 -27.83 -11.94
N LYS A 91 20.07 -26.79 -11.22
CA LYS A 91 20.67 -26.92 -9.87
C LYS A 91 19.69 -27.56 -8.89
N ILE A 92 18.44 -27.10 -8.87
CA ILE A 92 17.37 -27.71 -8.06
C ILE A 92 17.22 -29.19 -8.38
N ALA A 93 17.13 -29.55 -9.66
CA ALA A 93 16.99 -30.94 -10.07
C ALA A 93 18.21 -31.80 -9.68
N ALA A 94 19.42 -31.24 -9.74
CA ALA A 94 20.63 -31.92 -9.29
C ALA A 94 20.60 -32.19 -7.77
N ILE A 95 20.22 -31.19 -6.97
CA ILE A 95 20.04 -31.31 -5.52
C ILE A 95 19.01 -32.42 -5.20
N GLN A 96 17.86 -32.42 -5.88
CA GLN A 96 16.82 -33.42 -5.66
C GLN A 96 17.28 -34.84 -5.98
N ARG A 97 18.00 -35.03 -7.11
CA ARG A 97 18.57 -36.34 -7.48
C ARG A 97 19.63 -36.79 -6.51
N ALA A 98 20.52 -35.89 -6.08
CA ALA A 98 21.55 -36.20 -5.10
C ALA A 98 20.93 -36.63 -3.77
N GLN A 99 19.90 -35.93 -3.31
CA GLN A 99 19.18 -36.29 -2.09
C GLN A 99 18.53 -37.67 -2.19
N GLN A 100 17.90 -37.99 -3.33
CA GLN A 100 17.32 -39.33 -3.56
C GLN A 100 18.38 -40.44 -3.56
N ALA A 101 19.60 -40.13 -3.98
CA ALA A 101 20.74 -41.03 -3.95
C ALA A 101 21.50 -41.05 -2.60
N GLY A 102 21.04 -40.30 -1.59
CA GLY A 102 21.75 -40.15 -0.30
C GLY A 102 23.09 -39.40 -0.41
N LEU A 103 23.30 -38.65 -1.50
CA LEU A 103 24.52 -37.90 -1.79
C LEU A 103 24.39 -36.44 -1.33
N TYR A 104 25.53 -35.88 -0.93
CA TYR A 104 25.66 -34.49 -0.53
C TYR A 104 26.10 -33.65 -1.71
N VAL A 105 25.29 -32.65 -2.07
CA VAL A 105 25.63 -31.67 -3.09
C VAL A 105 25.44 -30.29 -2.51
N PHE A 106 26.44 -29.44 -2.73
CA PHE A 106 26.37 -28.02 -2.44
C PHE A 106 26.22 -27.28 -3.77
N GLU A 107 25.25 -26.39 -3.84
CA GLU A 107 25.09 -25.49 -4.98
C GLU A 107 25.00 -24.06 -4.48
N VAL A 108 25.57 -23.15 -5.26
CA VAL A 108 25.50 -21.72 -4.98
C VAL A 108 24.57 -21.10 -5.99
N ALA A 109 23.53 -20.44 -5.48
CA ALA A 109 22.55 -19.72 -6.28
C ALA A 109 22.77 -18.22 -6.18
N THR A 110 22.70 -17.51 -7.29
CA THR A 110 22.74 -16.04 -7.28
C THR A 110 21.33 -15.47 -7.11
N GLU A 111 21.24 -14.22 -6.65
CA GLU A 111 19.97 -13.48 -6.60
C GLU A 111 19.25 -13.47 -7.96
N ARG A 112 19.99 -13.25 -9.04
CA ARG A 112 19.48 -13.23 -10.43
C ARG A 112 18.85 -14.56 -10.83
N GLU A 113 19.51 -15.67 -10.51
CA GLU A 113 19.03 -17.02 -10.77
C GLU A 113 17.71 -17.31 -10.05
N VAL A 114 17.61 -16.93 -8.77
CA VAL A 114 16.40 -17.10 -7.96
C VAL A 114 15.25 -16.24 -8.51
N ASN A 115 15.50 -14.96 -8.77
CA ASN A 115 14.50 -14.04 -9.30
C ASN A 115 13.98 -14.45 -10.67
N ALA A 116 14.87 -14.90 -11.57
CA ALA A 116 14.49 -15.39 -12.89
C ALA A 116 13.59 -16.63 -12.81
N TYR A 117 13.92 -17.55 -11.90
CA TYR A 117 13.14 -18.77 -11.70
C TYR A 117 11.75 -18.48 -11.13
N ILE A 118 11.65 -17.60 -10.13
CA ILE A 118 10.36 -17.20 -9.57
C ILE A 118 9.49 -16.52 -10.63
N ALA A 119 10.07 -15.64 -11.45
CA ALA A 119 9.36 -14.99 -12.55
C ALA A 119 8.80 -16.01 -13.56
N GLU A 120 9.55 -17.08 -13.84
CA GLU A 120 9.10 -18.15 -14.73
C GLU A 120 7.96 -18.98 -14.12
N ILE A 121 8.02 -19.29 -12.83
CA ILE A 121 6.93 -19.98 -12.11
C ILE A 121 5.64 -19.16 -12.15
N LEU A 122 5.71 -17.85 -11.92
CA LEU A 122 4.55 -16.96 -11.93
C LEU A 122 3.88 -16.92 -13.31
N LYS A 123 4.66 -16.95 -14.40
CA LYS A 123 4.12 -17.03 -15.77
C LYS A 123 3.38 -18.34 -16.03
N GLN A 124 3.88 -19.44 -15.49
CA GLN A 124 3.33 -20.78 -15.72
C GLN A 124 2.10 -21.05 -14.85
N ASN A 125 2.07 -20.53 -13.62
CA ASN A 125 1.03 -20.82 -12.63
C ASN A 125 0.07 -19.64 -12.43
N LYS A 126 -0.89 -19.47 -13.36
CA LYS A 126 -1.95 -18.44 -13.27
C LYS A 126 -2.80 -18.51 -12.00
N ASN A 127 -2.88 -19.68 -11.36
CA ASN A 127 -3.62 -19.88 -10.11
C ASN A 127 -2.95 -19.20 -8.91
N ILE A 128 -1.63 -19.01 -8.94
CA ILE A 128 -0.91 -18.24 -7.90
C ILE A 128 -1.27 -16.75 -8.00
N SER A 129 -1.59 -16.29 -9.21
CA SER A 129 -2.08 -14.95 -9.49
C SER A 129 -3.59 -14.77 -9.27
N GLN A 130 -4.32 -15.72 -8.67
CA GLN A 130 -5.74 -15.53 -8.36
C GLN A 130 -6.07 -16.08 -6.97
N SER A 131 -6.03 -15.21 -5.95
CA SER A 131 -6.58 -15.58 -4.64
C SER A 131 -8.11 -15.58 -4.66
N GLU A 132 -8.74 -16.64 -4.15
CA GLU A 132 -10.19 -16.68 -3.93
C GLU A 132 -10.63 -15.54 -2.99
N GLY A 133 -11.71 -14.84 -3.36
CA GLY A 133 -12.35 -13.76 -2.59
C GLY A 133 -11.97 -12.35 -3.01
N MET A 134 -10.71 -12.10 -3.39
CA MET A 134 -10.24 -10.78 -3.85
C MET A 134 -9.40 -11.02 -5.10
N ARG A 135 -9.82 -10.50 -6.27
CA ARG A 135 -9.15 -10.62 -7.58
C ARG A 135 -7.77 -9.92 -7.58
N MET A 136 -6.84 -10.43 -6.77
CA MET A 136 -5.48 -9.92 -6.66
C MET A 136 -4.58 -10.79 -7.53
N GLY A 137 -4.07 -10.18 -8.59
CA GLY A 137 -3.05 -10.72 -9.48
C GLY A 137 -1.67 -10.53 -8.88
N ILE A 138 -0.86 -11.57 -8.78
CA ILE A 138 0.57 -11.39 -8.49
C ILE A 138 1.25 -11.06 -9.82
N GLU A 139 1.84 -9.86 -9.89
CA GLU A 139 2.56 -9.37 -11.07
C GLU A 139 4.02 -9.84 -11.05
N ALA A 140 4.68 -9.68 -9.91
CA ALA A 140 6.08 -10.05 -9.74
C ALA A 140 6.39 -10.39 -8.28
N ILE A 141 7.36 -11.28 -8.09
CA ILE A 141 7.99 -11.55 -6.81
C ILE A 141 9.50 -11.45 -7.03
N THR A 142 10.16 -10.69 -6.17
CA THR A 142 11.61 -10.50 -6.20
C THR A 142 12.18 -10.73 -4.82
N VAL A 143 13.38 -11.31 -4.79
CA VAL A 143 14.14 -11.61 -3.59
C VAL A 143 15.46 -10.87 -3.70
N ARG A 144 15.85 -10.20 -2.63
CA ARG A 144 17.16 -9.61 -2.45
C ARG A 144 17.89 -10.32 -1.33
N VAL A 145 19.16 -10.61 -1.58
CA VAL A 145 20.02 -11.30 -0.63
C VAL A 145 20.98 -10.27 -0.02
N GLU A 146 20.76 -9.92 1.24
CA GLU A 146 21.57 -8.95 1.98
C GLU A 146 22.45 -9.65 3.03
N PRO A 147 23.66 -9.15 3.31
CA PRO A 147 24.45 -9.63 4.43
C PRO A 147 23.67 -9.57 5.75
N LEU A 148 24.01 -10.48 6.68
CA LEU A 148 23.48 -10.41 8.04
C LEU A 148 23.84 -9.04 8.67
N PRO A 149 22.92 -8.41 9.42
CA PRO A 149 21.76 -8.99 10.10
C PRO A 149 20.43 -9.02 9.31
N LYS A 150 20.37 -8.44 8.11
CA LYS A 150 19.11 -8.33 7.34
C LYS A 150 18.68 -9.65 6.67
N GLY A 151 19.64 -10.39 6.12
CA GLY A 151 19.38 -11.71 5.51
C GLY A 151 18.67 -11.63 4.16
N LEU A 152 17.36 -11.80 4.12
CA LEU A 152 16.55 -11.88 2.90
C LEU A 152 15.43 -10.85 2.91
N THR A 153 15.33 -10.10 1.81
CA THR A 153 14.24 -9.16 1.58
C THR A 153 13.40 -9.66 0.41
N VAL A 154 12.12 -9.94 0.66
CA VAL A 154 11.18 -10.42 -0.34
C VAL A 154 10.17 -9.33 -0.64
N VAL A 155 10.03 -8.97 -1.91
CA VAL A 155 9.04 -7.99 -2.39
C VAL A 155 8.08 -8.67 -3.35
N ILE A 156 6.78 -8.53 -3.07
CA ILE A 156 5.69 -9.01 -3.91
C ILE A 156 4.94 -7.80 -4.46
N LEU A 157 4.88 -7.67 -5.78
CA LEU A 157 4.04 -6.71 -6.48
C LEU A 157 2.74 -7.40 -6.90
N ALA A 158 1.62 -6.86 -6.43
CA ALA A 158 0.28 -7.37 -6.69
C ALA A 158 -0.63 -6.30 -7.28
N ASN A 159 -1.54 -6.72 -8.15
CA ASN A 159 -2.51 -5.89 -8.82
C ASN A 159 -3.91 -6.22 -8.32
N TRP A 160 -4.61 -5.21 -7.84
CA TRP A 160 -6.01 -5.28 -7.47
C TRP A 160 -6.81 -4.34 -8.38
N GLY A 161 -7.28 -4.90 -9.50
CA GLY A 161 -7.91 -4.12 -10.57
C GLY A 161 -6.95 -3.07 -11.13
N PRO A 162 -7.27 -1.76 -11.06
CA PRO A 162 -6.38 -0.69 -11.53
C PRO A 162 -5.29 -0.31 -10.51
N VAL A 163 -5.34 -0.81 -9.27
CA VAL A 163 -4.43 -0.43 -8.19
C VAL A 163 -3.27 -1.43 -8.08
N ARG A 164 -2.04 -0.93 -8.01
CA ARG A 164 -0.85 -1.73 -7.70
C ARG A 164 -0.47 -1.60 -6.25
N LEU A 165 -0.19 -2.72 -5.60
CA LEU A 165 0.17 -2.84 -4.19
C LEU A 165 1.49 -3.60 -4.08
N SER A 166 2.38 -3.16 -3.20
CA SER A 166 3.63 -3.87 -2.92
C SER A 166 3.68 -4.32 -1.46
N TYR A 167 4.09 -5.57 -1.24
CA TYR A 167 4.34 -6.12 0.08
C TYR A 167 5.82 -6.43 0.20
N GLU A 168 6.49 -5.91 1.22
CA GLU A 168 7.90 -6.16 1.49
C GLU A 168 8.03 -6.83 2.85
N VAL A 169 8.82 -7.90 2.91
CA VAL A 169 9.14 -8.62 4.13
C VAL A 169 10.64 -8.84 4.19
N THR A 170 11.28 -8.37 5.27
CA THR A 170 12.71 -8.57 5.53
C THR A 170 12.88 -9.50 6.72
N GLY A 171 13.76 -10.48 6.60
CA GLY A 171 14.01 -11.43 7.67
C GLY A 171 15.19 -12.37 7.41
N VAL A 172 15.56 -13.12 8.45
CA VAL A 172 16.67 -14.07 8.37
C VAL A 172 16.10 -15.47 8.14
N PRO A 173 16.60 -16.22 7.14
CA PRO A 173 16.18 -17.61 6.95
C PRO A 173 16.71 -18.47 8.11
N VAL A 174 15.80 -19.19 8.77
CA VAL A 174 16.10 -20.11 9.87
C VAL A 174 15.48 -21.47 9.60
N VAL A 175 16.21 -22.54 9.91
CA VAL A 175 15.69 -23.91 9.83
C VAL A 175 15.31 -24.34 11.24
N LYS A 176 14.02 -24.51 11.51
CA LYS A 176 13.49 -25.00 12.80
C LYS A 176 12.78 -26.33 12.57
N GLN A 177 13.16 -27.36 13.33
CA GLN A 177 12.59 -28.72 13.21
C GLN A 177 12.65 -29.32 11.78
N GLY A 178 13.64 -28.89 10.98
CA GLY A 178 13.79 -29.35 9.59
C GLY A 178 12.82 -28.71 8.60
N LEU A 179 12.12 -27.64 8.98
CA LEU A 179 11.30 -26.83 8.08
C LEU A 179 11.95 -25.46 7.90
N PHE A 180 11.80 -24.91 6.69
CA PHE A 180 12.29 -23.57 6.37
C PHE A 180 11.33 -22.51 6.89
N TYR A 181 11.85 -21.56 7.68
CA TYR A 181 11.12 -20.39 8.13
C TYR A 181 11.92 -19.13 7.85
N LEU A 182 11.22 -18.05 7.51
CA LEU A 182 11.80 -16.71 7.48
C LEU A 182 11.46 -16.04 8.81
N ASP A 183 12.47 -15.75 9.64
CA ASP A 183 12.29 -14.99 10.87
C ASP A 183 12.14 -13.51 10.52
N VAL A 184 10.90 -13.05 10.43
CA VAL A 184 10.54 -11.72 9.91
C VAL A 184 10.90 -10.66 10.93
N GLN A 185 11.83 -9.77 10.55
CA GLN A 185 12.24 -8.62 11.36
C GLN A 185 11.38 -7.39 11.07
N SER A 186 10.99 -7.20 9.81
CA SER A 186 10.18 -6.06 9.39
C SER A 186 9.28 -6.40 8.20
N ALA A 187 8.16 -5.69 8.12
CA ALA A 187 7.24 -5.77 7.00
C ALA A 187 6.77 -4.37 6.59
N ARG A 188 6.52 -4.18 5.29
CA ARG A 188 6.02 -2.92 4.73
C ARG A 188 4.90 -3.18 3.74
N TRP A 189 4.01 -2.20 3.62
CA TRP A 189 2.99 -2.14 2.58
C TRP A 189 3.16 -0.82 1.82
N GLY A 190 3.56 -0.89 0.55
CA GLY A 190 4.07 0.29 -0.15
C GLY A 190 5.31 0.84 0.55
N HIS A 191 5.29 2.13 0.89
CA HIS A 191 6.32 2.78 1.69
C HIS A 191 6.04 2.74 3.19
N LEU A 192 4.86 2.31 3.63
CA LEU A 192 4.44 2.31 5.03
C LEU A 192 5.07 1.13 5.81
N PRO A 193 5.94 1.38 6.80
CA PRO A 193 6.42 0.32 7.70
C PRO A 193 5.30 -0.12 8.65
N LEU A 194 5.15 -1.43 8.82
CA LEU A 194 4.08 -2.03 9.64
C LEU A 194 4.68 -2.77 10.84
N PRO A 195 4.71 -2.14 12.03
CA PRO A 195 5.18 -2.80 13.25
C PRO A 195 4.13 -3.75 13.84
N GLY A 196 4.60 -4.74 14.61
CA GLY A 196 3.75 -5.59 15.44
C GLY A 196 2.72 -6.42 14.65
N PRO A 197 1.44 -6.48 15.09
CA PRO A 197 0.41 -7.33 14.47
C PRO A 197 0.14 -7.03 12.99
N ALA A 198 0.25 -5.77 12.57
CA ALA A 198 0.04 -5.39 11.17
C ALA A 198 1.14 -5.97 10.26
N GLY A 199 2.38 -6.02 10.76
CA GLY A 199 3.49 -6.67 10.07
C GLY A 199 3.29 -8.19 9.96
N GLN A 200 2.75 -8.82 11.01
CA GLN A 200 2.43 -10.25 11.00
C GLN A 200 1.40 -10.62 9.93
N TRP A 201 0.39 -9.77 9.74
CA TRP A 201 -0.60 -9.96 8.67
C TRP A 201 0.06 -9.95 7.28
N VAL A 202 0.96 -9.00 7.01
CA VAL A 202 1.72 -8.96 5.74
C VAL A 202 2.60 -10.19 5.60
N SER A 203 3.32 -10.60 6.65
CA SER A 203 4.14 -11.81 6.58
C SER A 203 3.31 -13.06 6.30
N GLN A 204 2.11 -13.17 6.87
CA GLN A 204 1.21 -14.29 6.60
C GLN A 204 0.72 -14.25 5.15
N ARG A 205 0.46 -13.07 4.60
CA ARG A 205 0.08 -12.91 3.19
C ARG A 205 1.21 -13.39 2.26
N VAL A 206 2.44 -12.97 2.53
CA VAL A 206 3.62 -13.44 1.79
C VAL A 206 3.78 -14.96 1.94
N ALA A 207 3.71 -15.50 3.15
CA ALA A 207 3.79 -16.94 3.40
C ALA A 207 2.69 -17.73 2.66
N ASN A 208 1.47 -17.20 2.59
CA ASN A 208 0.37 -17.82 1.85
C ASN A 208 0.65 -17.89 0.34
N VAL A 209 1.28 -16.87 -0.26
CA VAL A 209 1.70 -16.92 -1.67
C VAL A 209 2.70 -18.06 -1.90
N PHE A 210 3.74 -18.15 -1.08
CA PHE A 210 4.72 -19.24 -1.19
C PHE A 210 4.12 -20.61 -0.84
N SER A 211 3.08 -20.68 -0.01
CA SER A 211 2.39 -21.94 0.31
C SER A 211 1.69 -22.57 -0.90
N GLN A 212 1.31 -21.76 -1.89
CA GLN A 212 0.73 -22.24 -3.14
C GLN A 212 1.79 -22.87 -4.06
N MET A 213 3.07 -22.51 -3.89
CA MET A 213 4.23 -23.11 -4.56
C MET A 213 4.66 -24.41 -3.86
N ARG A 214 3.77 -25.41 -3.84
CA ARG A 214 3.96 -26.65 -3.03
C ARG A 214 5.25 -27.40 -3.39
N ARG A 215 5.60 -27.46 -4.68
CA ARG A 215 6.80 -28.16 -5.16
C ARG A 215 8.07 -27.49 -4.63
N GLU A 216 8.12 -26.18 -4.72
CA GLU A 216 9.26 -25.35 -4.31
C GLU A 216 9.39 -25.33 -2.79
N ARG A 217 8.27 -25.24 -2.05
CA ARG A 217 8.27 -25.35 -0.59
C ARG A 217 8.81 -26.68 -0.11
N LYS A 218 8.36 -27.79 -0.71
CA LYS A 218 8.87 -29.14 -0.38
C LYS A 218 10.37 -29.25 -0.63
N MET A 219 10.88 -28.58 -1.66
CA MET A 219 12.32 -28.51 -1.91
C MET A 219 13.05 -27.69 -0.83
N LEU A 220 12.53 -26.53 -0.45
CA LEU A 220 13.13 -25.68 0.58
C LEU A 220 13.18 -26.37 1.95
N ASP A 221 12.12 -27.12 2.31
CA ASP A 221 12.05 -27.92 3.54
C ASP A 221 13.07 -29.08 3.57
N GLN A 222 13.62 -29.45 2.42
CA GLN A 222 14.64 -30.50 2.30
C GLN A 222 16.09 -29.98 2.39
N LEU A 223 16.26 -28.65 2.42
CA LEU A 223 17.56 -28.00 2.54
C LEU A 223 17.95 -27.88 4.02
N GLY A 224 19.16 -28.35 4.34
CA GLY A 224 19.66 -28.43 5.71
C GLY A 224 20.28 -27.13 6.23
N ARG A 225 20.82 -26.28 5.35
CA ARG A 225 21.44 -25.00 5.76
C ARG A 225 21.35 -23.97 4.64
N PHE A 226 21.05 -22.73 5.04
CA PHE A 226 21.12 -21.54 4.21
C PHE A 226 22.24 -20.67 4.75
N ASP A 227 23.32 -20.52 4.00
CA ASP A 227 24.27 -19.43 4.26
C ASP A 227 23.96 -18.29 3.28
N VAL A 228 23.67 -17.12 3.85
CA VAL A 228 23.38 -15.89 3.13
C VAL A 228 24.59 -14.97 3.21
N GLY A 229 25.19 -14.63 2.07
CA GLY A 229 26.34 -13.73 1.99
C GLY A 229 26.63 -13.29 0.55
N ASP A 230 27.05 -12.05 0.37
CA ASP A 230 27.50 -11.46 -0.91
C ASP A 230 26.55 -11.66 -2.11
N GLY A 231 25.23 -11.50 -1.90
CA GLY A 231 24.23 -11.64 -2.98
C GLY A 231 24.03 -13.09 -3.45
N ARG A 232 24.53 -14.07 -2.70
CA ARG A 232 24.47 -15.50 -3.02
C ARG A 232 23.80 -16.28 -1.89
N ILE A 233 23.09 -17.32 -2.28
CA ILE A 233 22.46 -18.26 -1.37
C ILE A 233 23.16 -19.60 -1.55
N ARG A 234 23.79 -20.10 -0.49
CA ARG A 234 24.34 -21.47 -0.48
C ARG A 234 23.24 -22.43 -0.08
N LEU A 235 22.94 -23.39 -0.95
CA LEU A 235 21.97 -24.44 -0.71
C LEU A 235 22.73 -25.72 -0.33
N VAL A 236 22.47 -26.23 0.88
CA VAL A 236 23.10 -27.47 1.39
C VAL A 236 22.01 -28.48 1.69
N THR A 237 22.14 -29.72 1.21
CA THR A 237 21.19 -30.80 1.51
C THR A 237 21.31 -31.28 2.96
N LYS A 238 20.18 -31.72 3.54
CA LYS A 238 20.15 -32.29 4.89
C LYS A 238 20.86 -33.66 4.94
N ARG A 239 21.56 -33.93 6.04
CA ARG A 239 22.00 -35.27 6.43
C ARG A 239 20.78 -36.07 6.90
N THR A 240 20.36 -37.08 6.13
CA THR A 240 19.46 -38.13 6.60
C THR A 240 20.14 -38.99 7.63
#